data_AF-A0A4Y8LGH6-F1
#
_entry.id   AF-A0A4Y8LGH6-F1
#
_cell.length_a   1.000
_cell.length_b   1.000
_cell.length_c   1.000
_cell.angle_alpha   90.00
_cell.angle_beta   90.00
_cell.angle_gamma   90.00
#
_symmetry.space_group_name_H-M   'P 1'
#
loop_
_entity.id
_entity.type
_entity.pdbx_description
1 polymer ?
#
loop_
_entity_poly.entity_id
_entity_poly.type
_entity_poly.pdbx_seq_one_letter_code
_entity_poly.pdbx_strand_id
1 'polypeptide(L)'
;MKNLFPKSMSKRNWVYSLLSLTVFVLVIGFLFQEGMKKTVTLSLNGEEQLVRTNADTVKDIFTELGIELNSEDYVHPSEDASIYHDMNVAYRAAKQVSFDLGGETQQIMTSAETVGEFLRREKVEISDLDELSHDLSQQIEEDMTISLDKAFAWTLVDGTTQEEAWSTSITVADFLSQNNIKLDQDDRVEPSTDTMLTEGATVKIVRVDKVTDVVEEPKDFTVETKEDADLAEGTEEVVQEGEKGLIAKTYEVVMENGKEISRKLKEEKTVKESINEIVSVGTKKPVVASVPRETPVHTASAASSTPVQTTAVSTSAPSGREIMMSSTAYTASCAGCSGITATGINLKANPGMKVIAVDPSVIPLGSKVYVEGYGYAVAGDTGGAIHGNKIDVFIPTKSAAYAWGNRTVKVTVLP
;
A
#
# COMPACT_ATOMS: atom_id res chain seq x y z
N MET A 1 121.51 -11.52 2.46
CA MET A 1 120.18 -10.88 2.36
C MET A 1 120.18 -10.03 1.11
N LYS A 2 119.43 -10.41 0.06
CA LYS A 2 119.37 -9.61 -1.17
C LYS A 2 118.56 -8.35 -0.88
N ASN A 3 119.15 -7.18 -1.13
CA ASN A 3 118.48 -5.89 -1.05
C ASN A 3 117.27 -5.87 -1.98
N LEU A 4 116.07 -5.82 -1.40
CA LEU A 4 114.79 -5.73 -2.11
C LEU A 4 114.33 -4.28 -2.31
N PHE A 5 115.20 -3.28 -2.12
CA PHE A 5 114.85 -1.88 -2.35
C PHE A 5 115.25 -1.44 -3.77
N PRO A 6 114.30 -0.92 -4.57
CA PRO A 6 114.57 -0.51 -5.94
C PRO A 6 115.52 0.69 -6.01
N LYS A 7 116.44 0.68 -6.98
CA LYS A 7 117.28 1.83 -7.35
C LYS A 7 116.41 3.05 -7.64
N SER A 8 116.78 4.19 -7.04
CA SER A 8 116.22 5.54 -7.23
C SER A 8 115.49 5.75 -8.56
N MET A 9 114.15 5.72 -8.52
CA MET A 9 113.30 6.02 -9.67
C MET A 9 113.37 7.52 -10.01
N SER A 10 113.38 7.85 -11.31
CA SER A 10 113.35 9.26 -11.75
C SER A 10 112.03 9.91 -11.33
N LYS A 11 112.04 11.23 -11.02
CA LYS A 11 110.84 11.99 -10.61
C LYS A 11 109.65 11.75 -11.56
N ARG A 12 109.91 11.58 -12.86
CA ARG A 12 108.88 11.32 -13.88
C ARG A 12 108.23 9.93 -13.74
N ASN A 13 109.01 8.90 -13.42
CA ASN A 13 108.49 7.55 -13.21
C ASN A 13 107.70 7.45 -11.90
N TRP A 14 108.08 8.21 -10.87
CA TRP A 14 107.32 8.31 -9.63
C TRP A 14 105.92 8.92 -9.84
N VAL A 15 105.83 9.97 -10.67
CA VAL A 15 104.54 10.57 -11.06
C VAL A 15 103.65 9.58 -11.81
N TYR A 16 104.20 8.80 -12.75
CA TYR A 16 103.41 7.78 -13.47
C TYR A 16 102.96 6.62 -12.57
N SER A 17 103.80 6.17 -11.63
CA SER A 17 103.41 5.15 -10.65
C SER A 17 102.33 5.65 -9.70
N LEU A 18 102.40 6.92 -9.26
CA LEU A 18 101.38 7.52 -8.40
C LEU A 18 100.05 7.67 -9.14
N LEU A 19 100.08 8.16 -10.38
CA LEU A 19 98.89 8.30 -11.23
C LEU A 19 98.25 6.94 -11.53
N SER A 20 99.06 5.93 -11.87
CA SER A 20 98.60 4.56 -12.09
C SER A 20 97.97 3.95 -10.83
N LEU A 21 98.56 4.18 -9.66
CA LEU A 21 97.99 3.75 -8.38
C LEU A 21 96.67 4.46 -8.07
N THR A 22 96.55 5.76 -8.34
CA THR A 22 95.29 6.49 -8.17
C THR A 22 94.20 5.94 -9.07
N VAL A 23 94.49 5.72 -10.36
CA VAL A 23 93.54 5.08 -11.28
C VAL A 23 93.17 3.68 -10.81
N PHE A 24 94.14 2.90 -10.35
CA PHE A 24 93.90 1.54 -9.83
C PHE A 24 93.01 1.54 -8.57
N VAL A 25 93.23 2.48 -7.64
CA VAL A 25 92.37 2.64 -6.44
C VAL A 25 90.97 3.09 -6.83
N LEU A 26 90.83 4.00 -7.80
CA LEU A 26 89.52 4.41 -8.32
C LEU A 26 88.78 3.25 -8.99
N VAL A 27 89.47 2.44 -9.78
CA VAL A 27 88.90 1.26 -10.43
C VAL A 27 88.52 0.20 -9.40
N ILE A 28 89.37 -0.10 -8.42
CA ILE A 28 89.02 -1.03 -7.33
C ILE A 28 87.85 -0.50 -6.50
N GLY A 29 87.85 0.79 -6.17
CA GLY A 29 86.76 1.43 -5.44
C GLY A 29 85.43 1.35 -6.20
N PHE A 30 85.47 1.56 -7.52
CA PHE A 30 84.31 1.41 -8.39
C PHE A 30 83.82 -0.05 -8.44
N LEU A 31 84.72 -1.02 -8.63
CA LEU A 31 84.36 -2.45 -8.63
C LEU A 31 83.81 -2.91 -7.27
N PHE A 32 84.33 -2.36 -6.17
CA PHE A 32 83.85 -2.65 -4.83
C PHE A 32 82.44 -2.07 -4.61
N GLN A 33 82.19 -0.83 -5.04
CA GLN A 33 80.86 -0.21 -5.04
C GLN A 33 79.85 -1.02 -5.87
N GLU A 34 80.26 -1.52 -7.05
CA GLU A 34 79.38 -2.33 -7.90
C GLU A 34 79.06 -3.71 -7.30
N GLY A 35 79.98 -4.26 -6.52
CA GLY A 35 79.83 -5.54 -5.81
C GLY A 35 78.95 -5.46 -4.54
N MET A 36 78.75 -4.28 -3.96
CA MET A 36 77.92 -4.08 -2.76
C MET A 36 76.44 -3.80 -3.05
N LYS A 37 76.07 -3.63 -4.33
CA LYS A 37 74.67 -3.39 -4.72
C LYS A 37 73.76 -4.51 -4.22
N LYS A 38 72.60 -4.10 -3.72
CA LYS A 38 71.51 -4.99 -3.29
C LYS A 38 70.68 -5.35 -4.53
N THR A 39 70.29 -6.61 -4.63
CA THR A 39 69.33 -7.05 -5.66
C THR A 39 67.93 -6.98 -5.05
N VAL A 40 67.00 -6.32 -5.73
CA VAL A 40 65.61 -6.13 -5.30
C VAL A 40 64.71 -6.56 -6.45
N THR A 41 63.68 -7.35 -6.16
CA THR A 41 62.61 -7.64 -7.12
C THR A 41 61.57 -6.54 -7.02
N LEU A 42 61.41 -5.78 -8.09
CA LEU A 42 60.45 -4.69 -8.18
C LEU A 42 59.29 -5.12 -9.08
N SER A 43 58.07 -5.16 -8.55
CA SER A 43 56.85 -5.33 -9.33
C SER A 43 56.27 -3.96 -9.64
N LEU A 44 56.40 -3.50 -10.89
CA LEU A 44 55.82 -2.23 -11.35
C LEU A 44 54.52 -2.51 -12.09
N ASN A 45 53.38 -2.07 -11.54
CA ASN A 45 52.06 -2.28 -12.15
C ASN A 45 51.79 -3.75 -12.53
N GLY A 46 52.33 -4.70 -11.75
CA GLY A 46 52.21 -6.15 -11.99
C GLY A 46 53.35 -6.76 -12.81
N GLU A 47 54.22 -5.98 -13.42
CA GLU A 47 55.39 -6.46 -14.16
C GLU A 47 56.63 -6.56 -13.25
N GLU A 48 57.17 -7.77 -13.11
CA GLU A 48 58.36 -8.01 -12.28
C GLU A 48 59.66 -7.68 -13.02
N GLN A 49 60.56 -6.96 -12.35
CA GLN A 49 61.92 -6.69 -12.81
C GLN A 49 62.92 -6.79 -11.66
N LEU A 50 64.14 -7.22 -11.97
CA LEU A 50 65.25 -7.25 -11.01
C LEU A 50 66.06 -5.96 -11.10
N VAL A 51 66.12 -5.23 -9.99
CA VAL A 51 66.85 -3.97 -9.87
C VAL A 51 68.07 -4.17 -8.97
N ARG A 52 69.24 -3.71 -9.43
CA ARG A 52 70.47 -3.66 -8.61
C ARG A 52 70.72 -2.23 -8.19
N THR A 53 70.61 -1.96 -6.89
CA THR A 53 70.61 -0.59 -6.35
C THR A 53 71.50 -0.46 -5.12
N ASN A 54 71.96 0.77 -4.87
CA ASN A 54 72.61 1.18 -3.62
C ASN A 54 71.66 1.98 -2.70
N ALA A 55 70.37 2.06 -3.05
CA ALA A 55 69.35 2.71 -2.26
C ALA A 55 69.31 2.20 -0.81
N ASP A 56 69.09 3.14 0.10
CA ASP A 56 68.90 2.85 1.52
C ASP A 56 67.43 2.55 1.81
N THR A 57 66.51 3.25 1.14
CA THR A 57 65.06 3.11 1.34
C THR A 57 64.31 2.77 0.04
N VAL A 58 63.06 2.29 0.19
CA VAL A 58 62.15 2.04 -0.94
C VAL A 58 61.95 3.31 -1.78
N LYS A 59 61.78 4.47 -1.15
CA LYS A 59 61.69 5.78 -1.82
C LYS A 59 62.89 6.11 -2.69
N ASP A 60 64.10 5.79 -2.22
CA ASP A 60 65.32 6.04 -2.96
C ASP A 60 65.40 5.20 -4.25
N ILE A 61 64.86 3.97 -4.24
CA ILE A 61 64.75 3.13 -5.45
C ILE A 61 63.90 3.83 -6.50
N PHE A 62 62.71 4.32 -6.13
CA PHE A 62 61.83 5.01 -7.07
C PHE A 62 62.44 6.32 -7.58
N THR A 63 63.13 7.05 -6.71
CA THR A 63 63.87 8.26 -7.10
C THR A 63 65.00 7.96 -8.10
N GLU A 64 65.75 6.87 -7.90
CA GLU A 64 66.80 6.41 -8.83
C GLU A 64 66.21 6.04 -10.21
N LEU A 65 65.01 5.45 -10.22
CA LEU A 65 64.28 5.08 -11.44
C LEU A 65 63.55 6.25 -12.11
N GLY A 66 63.56 7.44 -11.50
CA GLY A 66 62.84 8.61 -12.01
C GLY A 66 61.32 8.51 -11.88
N ILE A 67 60.83 7.71 -10.93
CA ILE A 67 59.40 7.54 -10.63
C ILE A 67 59.06 8.43 -9.43
N GLU A 68 58.17 9.40 -9.63
CA GLU A 68 57.63 10.22 -8.55
C GLU A 68 56.47 9.48 -7.90
N LEU A 69 56.59 9.21 -6.60
CA LEU A 69 55.54 8.54 -5.82
C LEU A 69 54.44 9.54 -5.43
N ASN A 70 53.19 9.21 -5.75
CA ASN A 70 52.03 9.94 -5.25
C ASN A 70 51.50 9.33 -3.95
N SER A 71 50.75 10.12 -3.17
CA SER A 71 50.13 9.63 -1.92
C SER A 71 49.13 8.49 -2.14
N GLU A 72 48.52 8.42 -3.32
CA GLU A 72 47.52 7.42 -3.68
C GLU A 72 48.10 6.16 -4.32
N ASP A 73 49.39 6.19 -4.69
CA ASP A 73 50.08 5.04 -5.24
C ASP A 73 50.19 3.94 -4.18
N TYR A 74 50.08 2.70 -4.63
CA TYR A 74 50.34 1.56 -3.76
C TYR A 74 51.84 1.29 -3.74
N VAL A 75 52.44 1.33 -2.56
CA VAL A 75 53.84 0.96 -2.33
C VAL A 75 53.93 -0.02 -1.17
N HIS A 76 54.50 -1.19 -1.42
CA HIS A 76 54.74 -2.19 -0.37
C HIS A 76 56.13 -2.83 -0.54
N PRO A 77 56.97 -2.90 0.51
CA PRO A 77 56.84 -2.26 1.81
C PRO A 77 56.78 -0.72 1.75
N SER A 78 56.55 -0.05 2.88
CA SER A 78 56.40 1.42 2.94
C SER A 78 57.59 2.16 2.32
N GLU A 79 57.38 3.39 1.85
CA GLU A 79 58.42 4.21 1.21
C GLU A 79 59.70 4.38 2.06
N ASP A 80 59.57 4.41 3.39
CA ASP A 80 60.71 4.54 4.32
C ASP A 80 61.38 3.21 4.70
N ALA A 81 60.89 2.08 4.19
CA ALA A 81 61.42 0.77 4.56
C ALA A 81 62.85 0.60 4.05
N SER A 82 63.75 0.10 4.92
CA SER A 82 65.15 -0.12 4.57
C SER A 82 65.30 -1.26 3.57
N ILE A 83 66.10 -1.04 2.53
CA ILE A 83 66.35 -2.02 1.47
C ILE A 83 67.41 -3.03 1.89
N TYR A 84 67.14 -4.31 1.62
CA TYR A 84 68.06 -5.44 1.78
C TYR A 84 68.05 -6.35 0.55
N HIS A 85 68.99 -7.31 0.49
CA HIS A 85 69.13 -8.22 -0.65
C HIS A 85 67.93 -9.17 -0.77
N ASP A 86 67.47 -9.43 -2.00
CA ASP A 86 66.32 -10.27 -2.35
C ASP A 86 64.99 -9.75 -1.77
N MET A 87 64.90 -8.44 -1.47
CA MET A 87 63.65 -7.80 -1.07
C MET A 87 62.68 -7.72 -2.25
N ASN A 88 61.40 -7.96 -1.98
CA ASN A 88 60.33 -7.70 -2.95
C ASN A 88 59.71 -6.34 -2.64
N VAL A 89 59.61 -5.49 -3.66
CA VAL A 89 58.95 -4.20 -3.61
C VAL A 89 57.86 -4.19 -4.68
N ALA A 90 56.64 -3.87 -4.30
CA ALA A 90 55.50 -3.75 -5.20
C ALA A 90 55.09 -2.29 -5.30
N TYR A 91 54.86 -1.84 -6.53
CA TYR A 91 54.37 -0.53 -6.88
C TYR A 91 53.18 -0.65 -7.82
N ARG A 92 52.13 0.11 -7.54
CA ARG A 92 51.05 0.34 -8.51
C ARG A 92 50.70 1.82 -8.52
N ALA A 93 50.81 2.43 -9.69
CA ALA A 93 50.37 3.81 -9.89
C ALA A 93 48.86 3.91 -9.65
N ALA A 94 48.43 4.97 -8.98
CA ALA A 94 47.03 5.29 -8.88
C ALA A 94 46.46 5.72 -10.24
N LYS A 95 45.27 5.23 -10.56
CA LYS A 95 44.51 5.58 -11.76
C LYS A 95 43.34 6.49 -11.37
N GLN A 96 43.00 7.44 -12.22
CA GLN A 96 41.81 8.26 -12.01
C GLN A 96 40.56 7.47 -12.43
N VAL A 97 39.55 7.43 -11.57
CA VAL A 97 38.24 6.84 -11.84
C VAL A 97 37.11 7.80 -11.50
N SER A 98 36.00 7.70 -12.22
CA SER A 98 34.76 8.43 -11.95
C SER A 98 33.81 7.51 -11.18
N PHE A 99 33.63 7.73 -9.90
CA PHE A 99 32.73 6.93 -9.06
C PHE A 99 31.39 7.65 -8.86
N ASP A 100 30.31 7.02 -9.29
CA ASP A 100 28.94 7.50 -9.08
C ASP A 100 28.26 6.65 -8.01
N LEU A 101 27.82 7.29 -6.92
CA LEU A 101 27.09 6.63 -5.84
C LEU A 101 25.69 7.24 -5.76
N GLY A 102 24.70 6.50 -6.31
CA GLY A 102 23.30 6.94 -6.32
C GLY A 102 23.08 8.29 -7.02
N GLY A 103 23.80 8.55 -8.12
CA GLY A 103 23.72 9.78 -8.93
C GLY A 103 24.65 10.92 -8.50
N GLU A 104 25.42 10.74 -7.42
CA GLU A 104 26.49 11.67 -7.04
C GLU A 104 27.84 11.20 -7.60
N THR A 105 28.31 11.84 -8.67
CA THR A 105 29.59 11.52 -9.31
C THR A 105 30.78 12.24 -8.68
N GLN A 106 31.85 11.51 -8.37
CA GLN A 106 33.11 12.01 -7.84
C GLN A 106 34.31 11.45 -8.62
N GLN A 107 35.38 12.24 -8.74
CA GLN A 107 36.65 11.78 -9.32
C GLN A 107 37.57 11.31 -8.19
N ILE A 108 38.04 10.07 -8.27
CA ILE A 108 38.84 9.42 -7.23
C ILE A 108 40.11 8.85 -7.86
N MET A 109 41.25 9.10 -7.24
CA MET A 109 42.51 8.44 -7.57
C MET A 109 42.62 7.14 -6.77
N THR A 110 42.82 6.00 -7.43
CA THR A 110 42.89 4.71 -6.74
C THR A 110 43.96 3.80 -7.30
N SER A 111 44.70 3.15 -6.40
CA SER A 111 45.66 2.08 -6.72
C SER A 111 45.08 0.67 -6.54
N ALA A 112 43.75 0.58 -6.46
CA ALA A 112 43.02 -0.69 -6.48
C ALA A 112 43.21 -1.41 -7.83
N GLU A 113 43.37 -2.73 -7.78
CA GLU A 113 43.50 -3.54 -8.99
C GLU A 113 42.14 -3.90 -9.59
N THR A 114 41.12 -4.03 -8.75
CA THR A 114 39.77 -4.46 -9.14
C THR A 114 38.70 -3.55 -8.57
N VAL A 115 37.53 -3.52 -9.19
CA VAL A 115 36.34 -2.79 -8.70
C VAL A 115 36.00 -3.21 -7.26
N GLY A 116 36.09 -4.50 -6.93
CA GLY A 116 35.84 -4.99 -5.59
C GLY A 116 36.90 -4.58 -4.56
N GLU A 117 38.17 -4.40 -4.95
CA GLU A 117 39.18 -3.78 -4.07
C GLU A 117 38.92 -2.27 -3.90
N PHE A 118 38.55 -1.59 -4.98
CA PHE A 118 38.20 -0.17 -4.97
C PHE A 118 37.07 0.12 -3.98
N LEU A 119 35.93 -0.57 -4.09
CA LEU A 119 34.78 -0.38 -3.18
C LEU A 119 35.16 -0.64 -1.71
N ARG A 120 35.99 -1.66 -1.43
CA ARG A 120 36.47 -1.95 -0.07
C ARG A 120 37.37 -0.84 0.49
N ARG A 121 38.20 -0.22 -0.34
CA ARG A 121 39.06 0.91 0.06
C ARG A 121 38.24 2.16 0.36
N GLU A 122 37.23 2.44 -0.47
CA GLU A 122 36.27 3.52 -0.24
C GLU A 122 35.27 3.21 0.89
N LYS A 123 35.38 2.03 1.51
CA LYS A 123 34.51 1.55 2.60
C LYS A 123 33.03 1.52 2.20
N VAL A 124 32.78 1.25 0.92
CA VAL A 124 31.45 1.07 0.36
C VAL A 124 31.07 -0.39 0.48
N GLU A 125 30.11 -0.66 1.37
CA GLU A 125 29.48 -1.98 1.46
C GLU A 125 28.46 -2.14 0.31
N ILE A 126 28.42 -3.32 -0.29
CA ILE A 126 27.51 -3.67 -1.38
C ILE A 126 26.68 -4.89 -0.99
N SER A 127 25.40 -4.86 -1.33
CA SER A 127 24.43 -5.96 -1.17
C SER A 127 24.20 -6.66 -2.51
N ASP A 128 23.72 -7.91 -2.48
CA ASP A 128 23.33 -8.67 -3.68
C ASP A 128 22.17 -8.03 -4.46
N LEU A 129 21.46 -7.08 -3.83
CA LEU A 129 20.34 -6.34 -4.43
C LEU A 129 20.76 -5.00 -5.04
N ASP A 130 21.97 -4.53 -4.74
CA ASP A 130 22.51 -3.30 -5.32
C ASP A 130 22.89 -3.53 -6.80
N GLU A 131 22.82 -2.49 -7.61
CA GLU A 131 23.20 -2.54 -9.02
C GLU A 131 24.55 -1.86 -9.23
N LEU A 132 25.55 -2.67 -9.57
CA LEU A 132 26.91 -2.21 -9.87
C LEU A 132 27.14 -2.31 -11.37
N SER A 133 27.62 -1.22 -11.97
CA SER A 133 27.93 -1.13 -13.41
C SER A 133 28.98 -2.13 -13.93
N HIS A 134 29.81 -2.68 -13.04
CA HIS A 134 30.94 -3.54 -13.38
C HIS A 134 31.06 -4.70 -12.42
N ASP A 135 31.60 -5.84 -12.88
CA ASP A 135 31.87 -6.97 -11.99
C ASP A 135 32.91 -6.61 -10.91
N LEU A 136 32.77 -7.18 -9.70
CA LEU A 136 33.73 -6.97 -8.61
C LEU A 136 35.16 -7.41 -8.97
N SER A 137 35.31 -8.34 -9.92
CA SER A 137 36.61 -8.78 -10.43
C SER A 137 37.14 -7.99 -11.63
N GLN A 138 36.35 -7.04 -12.17
CA GLN A 138 36.78 -6.20 -13.28
C GLN A 138 38.01 -5.39 -12.87
N GLN A 139 39.03 -5.37 -13.73
CA GLN A 139 40.24 -4.60 -13.48
C GLN A 139 39.99 -3.09 -13.63
N ILE A 140 40.63 -2.29 -12.77
CA ILE A 140 40.53 -0.82 -12.84
C ILE A 140 41.37 -0.29 -13.99
N GLU A 141 40.76 0.57 -14.82
CA GLU A 141 41.40 1.27 -15.94
C GLU A 141 41.40 2.80 -15.70
N GLU A 142 42.23 3.52 -16.45
CA GLU A 142 42.27 4.98 -16.41
C GLU A 142 40.96 5.57 -16.94
N ASP A 143 40.44 6.61 -16.29
CA ASP A 143 39.16 7.27 -16.61
C ASP A 143 37.93 6.33 -16.55
N MET A 144 38.05 5.18 -15.90
CA MET A 144 36.96 4.21 -15.75
C MET A 144 35.80 4.84 -14.95
N THR A 145 34.58 4.68 -15.44
CA THR A 145 33.37 5.11 -14.72
C THR A 145 32.75 3.93 -13.99
N ILE A 146 32.59 4.03 -12.67
CA ILE A 146 32.00 3.01 -11.82
C ILE A 146 30.75 3.62 -11.18
N SER A 147 29.56 3.18 -11.57
CA SER A 147 28.31 3.52 -10.87
C SER A 147 27.86 2.38 -9.96
N LEU A 148 27.38 2.74 -8.76
CA LEU A 148 26.74 1.87 -7.80
C LEU A 148 25.41 2.49 -7.35
N ASP A 149 24.31 1.83 -7.69
CA ASP A 149 22.97 2.17 -7.24
C ASP A 149 22.56 1.25 -6.10
N LYS A 150 22.43 1.81 -4.89
CA LYS A 150 22.04 1.06 -3.71
C LYS A 150 20.56 0.73 -3.75
N ALA A 151 20.23 -0.53 -3.46
CA ALA A 151 18.86 -0.96 -3.26
C ALA A 151 18.40 -0.59 -1.85
N PHE A 152 17.25 0.07 -1.77
CA PHE A 152 16.60 0.39 -0.51
C PHE A 152 15.41 -0.53 -0.29
N ALA A 153 15.23 -0.96 0.96
CA ALA A 153 14.03 -1.66 1.39
C ALA A 153 12.91 -0.66 1.67
N TRP A 154 11.76 -0.88 1.05
CA TRP A 154 10.55 -0.12 1.29
C TRP A 154 9.39 -1.01 1.65
N THR A 155 8.44 -0.42 2.37
CA THR A 155 7.18 -1.10 2.65
C THR A 155 6.23 -0.89 1.50
N LEU A 156 5.81 -1.98 0.86
CA LEU A 156 4.76 -2.00 -0.13
C LEU A 156 3.46 -2.44 0.53
N VAL A 157 2.41 -1.64 0.39
CA VAL A 157 1.06 -2.01 0.78
C VAL A 157 0.21 -2.07 -0.48
N ASP A 158 -0.01 -3.28 -1.01
CA ASP A 158 -0.92 -3.50 -2.14
C ASP A 158 -2.30 -3.95 -1.65
N GLY A 159 -3.23 -3.00 -1.62
CA GLY A 159 -4.58 -3.21 -1.15
C GLY A 159 -4.64 -3.54 0.35
N THR A 160 -4.76 -4.83 0.67
CA THR A 160 -4.75 -5.35 2.05
C THR A 160 -3.48 -6.13 2.39
N THR A 161 -2.62 -6.38 1.40
CA THR A 161 -1.36 -7.09 1.57
C THR A 161 -0.26 -6.09 1.87
N GLN A 162 0.60 -6.41 2.82
CA GLN A 162 1.80 -5.64 3.13
C GLN A 162 3.02 -6.55 3.03
N GLU A 163 4.04 -6.09 2.32
CA GLU A 163 5.30 -6.79 2.16
C GLU A 163 6.47 -5.79 2.09
N GLU A 164 7.69 -6.33 2.24
CA GLU A 164 8.91 -5.58 1.94
C GLU A 164 9.29 -5.80 0.49
N ALA A 165 9.63 -4.71 -0.18
CA ALA A 165 10.04 -4.71 -1.57
C ALA A 165 11.31 -3.86 -1.72
N TRP A 166 12.16 -4.29 -2.65
CA TRP A 166 13.47 -3.69 -2.86
C TRP A 166 13.51 -3.00 -4.23
N SER A 167 14.25 -1.91 -4.32
CA SER A 167 14.46 -1.19 -5.58
C SER A 167 15.71 -0.34 -5.52
N THR A 168 16.40 -0.26 -6.66
CA THR A 168 17.53 0.64 -6.88
C THR A 168 17.08 2.03 -7.33
N SER A 169 15.88 2.14 -7.94
CA SER A 169 15.35 3.43 -8.35
C SER A 169 14.63 4.13 -7.21
N ILE A 170 14.87 5.43 -7.10
CA ILE A 170 14.31 6.32 -6.10
C ILE A 170 12.94 6.88 -6.46
N THR A 171 12.25 6.49 -7.55
CA THR A 171 10.88 6.97 -7.83
C THR A 171 9.82 5.92 -7.57
N VAL A 172 8.60 6.32 -7.18
CA VAL A 172 7.48 5.39 -7.00
C VAL A 172 7.16 4.64 -8.29
N ALA A 173 7.15 5.32 -9.44
CA ALA A 173 6.84 4.69 -10.74
C ALA A 173 7.80 3.53 -11.05
N ASP A 174 9.11 3.78 -10.90
CA ASP A 174 10.12 2.77 -11.18
C ASP A 174 10.10 1.66 -10.14
N PHE A 175 9.91 1.99 -8.86
CA PHE A 175 9.75 1.01 -7.79
C PHE A 175 8.62 0.02 -8.09
N LEU A 176 7.45 0.53 -8.51
CA LEU A 176 6.33 -0.31 -8.91
C LEU A 176 6.68 -1.19 -10.12
N SER A 177 7.36 -0.61 -11.12
CA SER A 177 7.78 -1.32 -12.33
C SER A 177 8.78 -2.44 -12.02
N GLN A 178 9.83 -2.18 -11.21
CA GLN A 178 10.84 -3.17 -10.80
C GLN A 178 10.21 -4.32 -10.01
N ASN A 179 9.21 -4.03 -9.19
CA ASN A 179 8.45 -5.03 -8.43
C ASN A 179 7.31 -5.68 -9.23
N ASN A 180 7.25 -5.46 -10.55
CA ASN A 180 6.26 -6.04 -11.47
C ASN A 180 4.80 -5.70 -11.13
N ILE A 181 4.57 -4.54 -10.53
CA ILE A 181 3.25 -4.07 -10.13
C ILE A 181 2.64 -3.25 -11.26
N LYS A 182 1.48 -3.69 -11.74
CA LYS A 182 0.69 -2.96 -12.74
C LYS A 182 -0.51 -2.31 -12.05
N LEU A 183 -0.72 -1.03 -12.32
CA LEU A 183 -1.89 -0.28 -11.84
C LEU A 183 -2.97 -0.30 -12.90
N ASP A 184 -4.21 -0.54 -12.48
CA ASP A 184 -5.39 -0.36 -13.33
C ASP A 184 -5.77 1.13 -13.42
N GLN A 185 -6.69 1.47 -14.33
CA GLN A 185 -7.07 2.86 -14.60
C GLN A 185 -7.67 3.59 -13.40
N ASP A 186 -8.32 2.84 -12.50
CA ASP A 186 -8.99 3.38 -11.33
C ASP A 186 -8.13 3.27 -10.05
N ASP A 187 -7.01 2.55 -10.10
CA ASP A 187 -6.11 2.38 -8.97
C ASP A 187 -5.42 3.69 -8.59
N ARG A 188 -5.06 3.81 -7.32
CA ARG A 188 -4.37 5.00 -6.79
C ARG A 188 -3.13 4.57 -6.03
N VAL A 189 -2.07 5.35 -6.14
CA VAL A 189 -0.84 5.14 -5.40
C VAL A 189 -0.50 6.36 -4.53
N GLU A 190 -0.06 6.10 -3.30
CA GLU A 190 0.42 7.08 -2.34
C GLU A 190 1.79 6.66 -1.80
N PRO A 191 2.85 7.47 -1.93
CA PRO A 191 2.89 8.76 -2.61
C PRO A 191 2.73 8.66 -4.13
N SER A 192 2.62 9.80 -4.83
CA SER A 192 2.39 9.82 -6.28
C SER A 192 3.53 9.16 -7.05
N THR A 193 3.25 8.68 -8.28
CA THR A 193 4.21 7.95 -9.12
C THR A 193 5.53 8.70 -9.40
N ASP A 194 5.49 10.03 -9.43
CA ASP A 194 6.65 10.90 -9.64
C ASP A 194 7.40 11.28 -8.35
N THR A 195 6.87 10.90 -7.18
CA THR A 195 7.52 11.19 -5.91
C THR A 195 8.78 10.36 -5.75
N MET A 196 9.86 11.02 -5.30
CA MET A 196 11.08 10.35 -4.91
C MET A 196 10.94 9.71 -3.52
N LEU A 197 11.32 8.44 -3.41
CA LEU A 197 11.31 7.64 -2.20
C LEU A 197 12.61 7.82 -1.42
N THR A 198 12.46 8.01 -0.12
CA THR A 198 13.56 8.00 0.84
C THR A 198 13.65 6.62 1.51
N GLU A 199 14.79 6.29 2.11
CA GLU A 199 14.94 5.06 2.89
C GLU A 199 13.80 4.87 3.92
N GLY A 200 13.23 3.67 3.98
CA GLY A 200 12.11 3.34 4.88
C GLY A 200 10.76 3.93 4.49
N ALA A 201 10.61 4.52 3.30
CA ALA A 201 9.33 4.98 2.79
C ALA A 201 8.30 3.84 2.65
N THR A 202 7.02 4.22 2.70
CA THR A 202 5.90 3.30 2.46
C THR A 202 5.17 3.73 1.20
N VAL A 203 5.03 2.79 0.26
CA VAL A 203 4.22 2.95 -0.95
C VAL A 203 2.93 2.17 -0.77
N LYS A 204 1.79 2.85 -0.85
CA LYS A 204 0.45 2.28 -0.71
C LYS A 204 -0.26 2.33 -2.04
N ILE A 205 -0.83 1.20 -2.43
CA ILE A 205 -1.68 1.07 -3.60
C ILE A 205 -3.10 0.79 -3.09
N VAL A 206 -4.03 1.62 -3.52
CA VAL A 206 -5.46 1.41 -3.33
C VAL A 206 -6.01 0.81 -4.62
N ARG A 207 -6.39 -0.46 -4.54
CA ARG A 207 -6.99 -1.22 -5.65
C ARG A 207 -8.47 -0.89 -5.75
N VAL A 208 -8.91 -0.45 -6.93
CA VAL A 208 -10.29 0.00 -7.15
C VAL A 208 -10.97 -0.86 -8.20
N ASP A 209 -11.94 -1.66 -7.76
CA ASP A 209 -12.73 -2.52 -8.63
C ASP A 209 -14.15 -1.97 -8.82
N LYS A 210 -14.65 -2.04 -10.05
CA LYS A 210 -16.06 -1.76 -10.36
C LYS A 210 -16.72 -3.05 -10.83
N VAL A 211 -17.63 -3.56 -10.02
CA VAL A 211 -18.38 -4.80 -10.33
C VAL A 211 -19.86 -4.51 -10.49
N THR A 212 -20.52 -5.37 -11.25
CA THR A 212 -21.98 -5.33 -11.40
C THR A 212 -22.60 -6.40 -10.50
N ASP A 213 -23.49 -5.97 -9.60
CA ASP A 213 -24.23 -6.84 -8.68
C ASP A 213 -25.71 -6.84 -9.06
N VAL A 214 -26.30 -8.02 -9.26
CA VAL A 214 -27.72 -8.16 -9.63
C VAL A 214 -28.46 -8.79 -8.47
N VAL A 215 -29.40 -8.04 -7.90
CA VAL A 215 -30.20 -8.48 -6.75
C VAL A 215 -31.66 -8.59 -7.18
N GLU A 216 -32.26 -9.76 -6.95
CA GLU A 216 -33.70 -9.97 -7.15
C GLU A 216 -34.48 -9.64 -5.88
N GLU A 217 -35.52 -8.83 -6.02
CA GLU A 217 -36.42 -8.46 -4.94
C GLU A 217 -37.88 -8.78 -5.33
N PRO A 218 -38.71 -9.23 -4.36
CA PRO A 218 -40.12 -9.45 -4.61
C PRO A 218 -40.85 -8.12 -4.87
N LYS A 219 -41.70 -8.11 -5.90
CA LYS A 219 -42.62 -7.00 -6.21
C LYS A 219 -44.00 -7.35 -5.64
N ASP A 220 -44.48 -6.55 -4.70
CA ASP A 220 -45.80 -6.76 -4.12
C ASP A 220 -46.91 -6.58 -5.16
N PHE A 221 -47.97 -7.37 -5.04
CA PHE A 221 -49.17 -7.25 -5.85
C PHE A 221 -50.16 -6.26 -5.22
N THR A 222 -51.06 -5.70 -6.03
CA THR A 222 -52.15 -4.86 -5.51
C THR A 222 -53.42 -5.66 -5.29
N VAL A 223 -54.23 -5.27 -4.31
CA VAL A 223 -55.57 -5.83 -4.09
C VAL A 223 -56.58 -4.96 -4.83
N GLU A 224 -57.31 -5.55 -5.76
CA GLU A 224 -58.38 -4.91 -6.52
C GLU A 224 -59.75 -5.35 -6.00
N THR A 225 -60.57 -4.39 -5.59
CA THR A 225 -61.93 -4.65 -5.10
C THR A 225 -62.95 -4.52 -6.22
N LYS A 226 -63.82 -5.51 -6.37
CA LYS A 226 -64.89 -5.51 -7.38
C LYS A 226 -66.26 -5.67 -6.73
N GLU A 227 -67.20 -4.79 -7.04
CA GLU A 227 -68.57 -4.91 -6.53
C GLU A 227 -69.32 -6.07 -7.20
N ASP A 228 -70.08 -6.82 -6.40
CA ASP A 228 -70.92 -7.94 -6.83
C ASP A 228 -72.33 -7.77 -6.27
N ALA A 229 -73.31 -7.70 -7.19
CA ALA A 229 -74.72 -7.49 -6.85
C ALA A 229 -75.44 -8.78 -6.44
N ASP A 230 -74.83 -9.95 -6.63
CA ASP A 230 -75.37 -11.23 -6.22
C ASP A 230 -74.93 -11.63 -4.80
N LEU A 231 -73.77 -11.11 -4.37
CA LEU A 231 -73.20 -11.29 -3.05
C LEU A 231 -73.83 -10.33 -2.02
N ALA A 232 -74.08 -10.81 -0.80
CA ALA A 232 -74.77 -10.03 0.25
C ALA A 232 -73.98 -8.79 0.68
N GLU A 233 -74.67 -7.68 0.95
CA GLU A 233 -74.01 -6.47 1.46
C GLU A 233 -73.23 -6.77 2.75
N GLY A 234 -71.91 -6.49 2.74
CA GLY A 234 -71.00 -6.74 3.86
C GLY A 234 -70.26 -8.09 3.84
N THR A 235 -70.42 -8.92 2.79
CA THR A 235 -69.58 -10.12 2.57
C THR A 235 -68.48 -9.85 1.55
N GLU A 236 -67.32 -10.48 1.74
CA GLU A 236 -66.17 -10.43 0.82
C GLU A 236 -65.80 -11.85 0.38
N GLU A 237 -65.43 -12.01 -0.88
CA GLU A 237 -64.95 -13.28 -1.45
C GLU A 237 -63.73 -13.02 -2.33
N VAL A 238 -62.64 -13.76 -2.11
CA VAL A 238 -61.45 -13.69 -2.97
C VAL A 238 -61.72 -14.46 -4.26
N VAL A 239 -61.77 -13.74 -5.38
CA VAL A 239 -62.02 -14.30 -6.72
C VAL A 239 -60.73 -14.74 -7.39
N GLN A 240 -59.62 -14.07 -7.09
CA GLN A 240 -58.30 -14.39 -7.59
C GLN A 240 -57.26 -14.12 -6.50
N GLU A 241 -56.45 -15.13 -6.19
CA GLU A 241 -55.32 -14.99 -5.27
C GLU A 241 -54.22 -14.13 -5.89
N GLY A 242 -53.60 -13.25 -5.09
CA GLY A 242 -52.46 -12.46 -5.53
C GLY A 242 -51.16 -13.26 -5.56
N GLU A 243 -50.31 -13.01 -6.55
CA GLU A 243 -48.94 -13.54 -6.58
C GLU A 243 -47.91 -12.43 -6.65
N LYS A 244 -46.88 -12.50 -5.81
CA LYS A 244 -45.76 -11.56 -5.88
C LYS A 244 -45.03 -11.70 -7.21
N GLY A 245 -44.71 -10.55 -7.79
CA GLY A 245 -43.79 -10.45 -8.91
C GLY A 245 -42.34 -10.51 -8.44
N LEU A 246 -41.41 -10.35 -9.38
CA LEU A 246 -39.97 -10.30 -9.15
C LEU A 246 -39.39 -9.16 -10.00
N ILE A 247 -38.60 -8.30 -9.36
CA ILE A 247 -37.79 -7.29 -10.04
C ILE A 247 -36.30 -7.63 -9.82
N ALA A 248 -35.50 -7.47 -10.86
CA ALA A 248 -34.05 -7.53 -10.79
C ALA A 248 -33.50 -6.11 -10.81
N LYS A 249 -32.71 -5.77 -9.78
CA LYS A 249 -32.00 -4.50 -9.67
C LYS A 249 -30.52 -4.73 -9.92
N THR A 250 -30.00 -4.08 -10.94
CA THR A 250 -28.58 -4.11 -11.30
C THR A 250 -27.90 -2.90 -10.69
N TYR A 251 -26.92 -3.15 -9.84
CA TYR A 251 -26.10 -2.15 -9.17
C TYR A 251 -24.68 -2.14 -9.74
N GLU A 252 -24.13 -0.94 -9.90
CA GLU A 252 -22.68 -0.75 -10.03
C GLU A 252 -22.12 -0.54 -8.62
N VAL A 253 -21.25 -1.46 -8.20
CA VAL A 253 -20.61 -1.48 -6.89
C VAL A 253 -19.15 -1.12 -7.08
N VAL A 254 -18.69 -0.08 -6.39
CA VAL A 254 -17.28 0.31 -6.35
C VAL A 254 -16.68 -0.26 -5.07
N MET A 255 -15.60 -1.00 -5.23
CA MET A 255 -14.84 -1.60 -4.13
C MET A 255 -13.45 -0.99 -4.06
N GLU A 256 -12.98 -0.70 -2.85
CA GLU A 256 -11.60 -0.30 -2.59
C GLU A 256 -10.96 -1.33 -1.67
N ASN A 257 -9.85 -1.93 -2.09
CA ASN A 257 -9.15 -2.99 -1.35
C ASN A 257 -10.10 -4.12 -0.92
N GLY A 258 -11.03 -4.50 -1.81
CA GLY A 258 -12.05 -5.52 -1.59
C GLY A 258 -13.21 -5.12 -0.66
N LYS A 259 -13.30 -3.85 -0.24
CA LYS A 259 -14.42 -3.33 0.57
C LYS A 259 -15.34 -2.45 -0.26
N GLU A 260 -16.64 -2.73 -0.24
CA GLU A 260 -17.66 -1.89 -0.90
C GLU A 260 -17.66 -0.49 -0.27
N ILE A 261 -17.36 0.52 -1.09
CA ILE A 261 -17.40 1.93 -0.69
C ILE A 261 -18.65 2.64 -1.20
N SER A 262 -19.21 2.19 -2.33
CA SER A 262 -20.41 2.78 -2.90
C SER A 262 -21.17 1.79 -3.77
N ARG A 263 -22.49 1.99 -3.84
CA ARG A 263 -23.42 1.22 -4.64
C ARG A 263 -24.40 2.16 -5.32
N LYS A 264 -24.54 2.02 -6.64
CA LYS A 264 -25.44 2.86 -7.45
C LYS A 264 -26.36 1.98 -8.30
N LEU A 265 -27.67 2.18 -8.19
CA LEU A 265 -28.65 1.52 -9.06
C LEU A 265 -28.46 1.99 -10.50
N LYS A 266 -28.25 1.05 -11.44
CA LYS A 266 -28.08 1.32 -12.87
C LYS A 266 -29.34 0.97 -13.65
N GLU A 267 -29.96 -0.15 -13.32
CA GLU A 267 -31.11 -0.68 -14.03
C GLU A 267 -32.05 -1.40 -13.06
N GLU A 268 -33.36 -1.25 -13.28
CA GLU A 268 -34.40 -2.06 -12.65
C GLU A 268 -35.24 -2.68 -13.75
N LYS A 269 -35.39 -4.01 -13.71
CA LYS A 269 -36.13 -4.77 -14.71
C LYS A 269 -37.13 -5.69 -14.03
N THR A 270 -38.38 -5.66 -14.48
CA THR A 270 -39.37 -6.66 -14.02
C THR A 270 -39.08 -8.00 -14.70
N VAL A 271 -38.81 -9.03 -13.88
CA VAL A 271 -38.55 -10.41 -14.31
C VAL A 271 -39.85 -11.19 -14.35
N LYS A 272 -40.71 -11.01 -13.33
CA LYS A 272 -42.06 -11.58 -13.24
C LYS A 272 -43.03 -10.49 -12.83
N GLU A 273 -44.07 -10.24 -13.61
CA GLU A 273 -45.14 -9.33 -13.19
C GLU A 273 -45.90 -9.91 -11.99
N SER A 274 -46.32 -9.04 -11.08
CA SER A 274 -47.20 -9.41 -9.97
C SER A 274 -48.61 -9.68 -10.48
N ILE A 275 -49.28 -10.70 -9.93
CA ILE A 275 -50.68 -10.98 -10.20
C ILE A 275 -51.49 -10.34 -9.08
N ASN A 276 -52.42 -9.44 -9.43
CA ASN A 276 -53.26 -8.75 -8.45
C ASN A 276 -54.24 -9.72 -7.79
N GLU A 277 -54.48 -9.51 -6.50
CA GLU A 277 -55.54 -10.21 -5.76
C GLU A 277 -56.86 -9.51 -6.05
N ILE A 278 -57.90 -10.26 -6.41
CA ILE A 278 -59.22 -9.69 -6.70
C ILE A 278 -60.18 -10.10 -5.61
N VAL A 279 -60.71 -9.14 -4.87
CA VAL A 279 -61.70 -9.35 -3.82
C VAL A 279 -63.05 -8.81 -4.28
N SER A 280 -64.04 -9.70 -4.36
CA SER A 280 -65.43 -9.36 -4.66
C SER A 280 -66.14 -8.93 -3.38
N VAL A 281 -66.79 -7.76 -3.40
CA VAL A 281 -67.55 -7.22 -2.26
C VAL A 281 -69.03 -7.17 -2.59
N GLY A 282 -69.86 -7.70 -1.70
CA GLY A 282 -71.29 -7.77 -1.93
C GLY A 282 -72.00 -6.43 -1.77
N THR A 283 -72.93 -6.16 -2.69
CA THR A 283 -73.75 -4.94 -2.73
C THR A 283 -75.25 -5.26 -2.67
N LYS A 284 -75.61 -6.55 -2.56
CA LYS A 284 -77.01 -7.01 -2.49
C LYS A 284 -77.63 -6.62 -1.16
N LYS A 285 -78.35 -5.50 -1.18
CA LYS A 285 -79.08 -5.00 -0.03
C LYS A 285 -80.22 -5.95 0.35
N PRO A 286 -80.48 -6.16 1.66
CA PRO A 286 -81.63 -6.94 2.08
C PRO A 286 -82.93 -6.23 1.64
N VAL A 287 -83.85 -6.99 1.05
CA VAL A 287 -85.20 -6.49 0.71
C VAL A 287 -85.97 -6.33 2.02
N VAL A 288 -86.00 -5.11 2.56
CA VAL A 288 -86.75 -4.79 3.77
C VAL A 288 -88.23 -4.67 3.42
N ALA A 289 -89.06 -5.58 3.92
CA ALA A 289 -90.52 -5.44 3.90
C ALA A 289 -90.93 -4.26 4.81
N SER A 290 -91.66 -3.31 4.24
CA SER A 290 -92.10 -2.05 4.85
C SER A 290 -93.35 -2.18 5.72
N VAL A 291 -93.34 -1.62 6.95
CA VAL A 291 -94.53 -1.19 7.73
C VAL A 291 -94.20 0.14 8.46
N PRO A 292 -95.12 1.12 8.60
CA PRO A 292 -94.79 2.55 8.69
C PRO A 292 -94.59 3.15 10.10
N ARG A 293 -93.53 3.97 10.16
CA ARG A 293 -93.33 5.30 10.79
C ARG A 293 -94.41 5.89 11.71
N GLU A 294 -93.97 6.30 12.91
CA GLU A 294 -94.22 7.65 13.46
C GLU A 294 -92.92 8.25 14.03
N THR A 295 -92.81 9.56 13.83
CA THR A 295 -91.74 10.54 14.16
C THR A 295 -92.46 11.59 15.04
N PRO A 296 -91.83 12.53 15.79
CA PRO A 296 -90.53 13.09 15.46
C PRO A 296 -89.67 13.68 16.61
N VAL A 297 -88.47 14.12 16.20
CA VAL A 297 -87.68 15.30 16.65
C VAL A 297 -87.26 15.46 18.13
N HIS A 298 -86.06 15.95 18.48
CA HIS A 298 -85.20 16.94 17.82
C HIS A 298 -83.76 16.88 18.39
N THR A 299 -82.77 16.92 17.49
CA THR A 299 -81.49 17.70 17.51
C THR A 299 -80.50 17.52 18.67
N ALA A 300 -79.18 17.53 18.47
CA ALA A 300 -78.33 18.05 17.39
C ALA A 300 -76.91 17.51 17.67
N SER A 301 -75.90 17.49 16.80
CA SER A 301 -75.64 17.90 15.42
C SER A 301 -74.17 17.45 15.25
N ALA A 302 -73.85 16.59 14.28
CA ALA A 302 -73.31 16.96 12.96
C ALA A 302 -71.91 17.59 13.04
N ALA A 303 -70.99 17.40 12.12
CA ALA A 303 -71.00 16.93 10.73
C ALA A 303 -69.50 16.69 10.39
N SER A 304 -69.00 16.19 9.26
CA SER A 304 -69.45 16.05 7.87
C SER A 304 -68.25 15.39 7.16
N SER A 305 -68.38 14.24 6.49
CA SER A 305 -68.79 14.04 5.08
C SER A 305 -67.68 14.25 4.02
N THR A 306 -67.28 13.13 3.38
CA THR A 306 -66.92 12.91 1.95
C THR A 306 -65.71 13.65 1.34
N PRO A 307 -65.20 13.36 0.11
CA PRO A 307 -65.37 12.22 -0.83
C PRO A 307 -64.06 11.72 -1.55
N VAL A 308 -64.19 10.63 -2.35
CA VAL A 308 -63.55 10.28 -3.65
C VAL A 308 -62.25 11.00 -4.09
N GLN A 309 -61.17 10.25 -4.43
CA GLN A 309 -60.41 10.37 -5.70
C GLN A 309 -59.17 9.45 -5.85
N THR A 310 -59.02 8.91 -7.06
CA THR A 310 -57.81 8.44 -7.73
C THR A 310 -56.71 9.50 -7.77
N THR A 311 -55.47 9.27 -7.28
CA THR A 311 -54.22 9.79 -7.90
C THR A 311 -52.92 9.28 -7.24
N ALA A 312 -51.96 8.93 -8.09
CA ALA A 312 -50.51 9.10 -8.01
C ALA A 312 -49.80 9.20 -6.64
N VAL A 313 -48.92 8.24 -6.34
CA VAL A 313 -47.90 8.35 -5.29
C VAL A 313 -46.77 9.26 -5.80
N SER A 314 -46.90 10.55 -5.51
CA SER A 314 -45.79 11.51 -5.52
C SER A 314 -45.15 11.56 -4.14
N THR A 315 -43.84 11.41 -4.12
CA THR A 315 -42.92 11.48 -2.98
C THR A 315 -43.03 12.84 -2.26
N SER A 316 -43.64 12.86 -1.07
CA SER A 316 -43.56 14.00 -0.14
C SER A 316 -43.14 13.53 1.25
N ALA A 317 -42.34 14.36 1.93
CA ALA A 317 -41.74 14.09 3.23
C ALA A 317 -42.77 13.64 4.29
N PRO A 318 -42.40 12.73 5.23
CA PRO A 318 -43.31 12.20 6.22
C PRO A 318 -43.80 13.29 7.18
N SER A 319 -45.11 13.56 7.22
CA SER A 319 -45.73 14.46 8.21
C SER A 319 -46.14 13.70 9.47
N GLY A 320 -45.54 14.01 10.61
CA GLY A 320 -45.83 13.37 11.90
C GLY A 320 -45.10 14.05 13.06
N ARG A 321 -45.25 13.55 14.29
CA ARG A 321 -44.54 14.11 15.46
C ARG A 321 -43.06 13.72 15.39
N GLU A 322 -42.19 14.70 15.18
CA GLU A 322 -40.74 14.51 15.13
C GLU A 322 -40.09 14.52 16.51
N ILE A 323 -39.17 13.58 16.75
CA ILE A 323 -38.43 13.43 18.00
C ILE A 323 -36.98 13.08 17.65
N MET A 324 -36.01 13.79 18.22
CA MET A 324 -34.61 13.38 18.15
C MET A 324 -34.33 12.29 19.18
N MET A 325 -33.82 11.14 18.73
CA MET A 325 -33.60 9.98 19.59
C MET A 325 -32.20 9.40 19.38
N SER A 326 -31.62 8.85 20.45
CA SER A 326 -30.40 8.04 20.34
C SER A 326 -30.78 6.66 19.79
N SER A 327 -30.15 6.23 18.70
CA SER A 327 -30.40 4.96 18.05
C SER A 327 -29.20 4.05 18.12
N THR A 328 -29.46 2.83 18.59
CA THR A 328 -28.57 1.67 18.48
C THR A 328 -29.19 0.65 17.54
N ALA A 329 -28.50 -0.46 17.25
CA ALA A 329 -29.08 -1.58 16.51
C ALA A 329 -28.95 -2.92 17.25
N TYR A 330 -29.96 -3.77 17.10
CA TYR A 330 -29.98 -5.13 17.63
C TYR A 330 -30.26 -6.16 16.54
N THR A 331 -29.87 -7.41 16.81
CA THR A 331 -30.08 -8.55 15.92
C THR A 331 -30.93 -9.60 16.61
N ALA A 332 -31.75 -10.34 15.85
CA ALA A 332 -32.57 -11.43 16.39
C ALA A 332 -31.77 -12.73 16.65
N SER A 333 -30.54 -12.81 16.13
CA SER A 333 -29.67 -13.98 16.19
C SER A 333 -28.56 -13.79 17.23
N CYS A 334 -28.93 -13.77 18.51
CA CYS A 334 -28.02 -13.80 19.65
C CYS A 334 -28.22 -15.06 20.51
N ALA A 335 -27.18 -15.47 21.24
CA ALA A 335 -27.25 -16.61 22.15
C ALA A 335 -28.32 -16.35 23.24
N GLY A 336 -29.39 -17.14 23.23
CA GLY A 336 -30.54 -16.98 24.14
C GLY A 336 -31.69 -16.11 23.61
N CYS A 337 -31.57 -15.53 22.42
CA CYS A 337 -32.62 -14.68 21.86
C CYS A 337 -33.69 -15.52 21.14
N SER A 338 -34.95 -15.38 21.58
CA SER A 338 -36.10 -16.02 20.93
C SER A 338 -36.30 -15.51 19.50
N GLY A 339 -36.01 -14.22 19.26
CA GLY A 339 -36.32 -13.52 18.02
C GLY A 339 -37.78 -13.09 17.91
N ILE A 340 -38.52 -13.14 19.03
CA ILE A 340 -39.91 -12.68 19.15
C ILE A 340 -39.91 -11.32 19.86
N THR A 341 -40.53 -10.31 19.28
CA THR A 341 -40.64 -8.97 19.87
C THR A 341 -41.73 -8.88 20.92
N ALA A 342 -41.78 -7.77 21.67
CA ALA A 342 -42.84 -7.49 22.65
C ALA A 342 -44.27 -7.56 22.07
N THR A 343 -44.48 -7.18 20.80
CA THR A 343 -45.78 -7.30 20.12
C THR A 343 -46.01 -8.67 19.46
N GLY A 344 -45.12 -9.64 19.66
CA GLY A 344 -45.23 -11.00 19.14
C GLY A 344 -44.69 -11.19 17.71
N ILE A 345 -43.96 -10.23 17.16
CA ILE A 345 -43.41 -10.34 15.81
C ILE A 345 -42.22 -11.31 15.80
N ASN A 346 -42.27 -12.33 14.94
CA ASN A 346 -41.14 -13.24 14.74
C ASN A 346 -40.16 -12.70 13.69
N LEU A 347 -39.05 -12.12 14.16
CA LEU A 347 -38.01 -11.50 13.35
C LEU A 347 -37.11 -12.52 12.63
N LYS A 348 -37.08 -13.77 13.09
CA LYS A 348 -36.34 -14.86 12.41
C LYS A 348 -37.11 -15.37 11.19
N ALA A 349 -38.44 -15.45 11.31
CA ALA A 349 -39.31 -15.77 10.18
C ALA A 349 -39.45 -14.59 9.19
N ASN A 350 -39.21 -13.37 9.65
CA ASN A 350 -39.38 -12.16 8.85
C ASN A 350 -38.14 -11.24 8.95
N PRO A 351 -36.98 -11.65 8.44
CA PRO A 351 -35.75 -10.88 8.55
C PRO A 351 -35.83 -9.54 7.81
N GLY A 352 -36.69 -9.40 6.79
CA GLY A 352 -36.87 -8.14 6.08
C GLY A 352 -37.70 -7.09 6.82
N MET A 353 -38.41 -7.45 7.89
CA MET A 353 -39.30 -6.51 8.58
C MET A 353 -38.52 -5.46 9.35
N LYS A 354 -38.91 -4.19 9.18
CA LYS A 354 -38.34 -3.06 9.89
C LYS A 354 -39.08 -2.84 11.21
N VAL A 355 -38.52 -3.36 12.29
CA VAL A 355 -39.05 -3.17 13.65
C VAL A 355 -38.06 -2.34 14.46
N ILE A 356 -38.58 -1.53 15.38
CA ILE A 356 -37.77 -0.82 16.37
C ILE A 356 -38.24 -1.16 17.79
N ALA A 357 -37.29 -1.23 18.71
CA ALA A 357 -37.56 -1.23 20.14
C ALA A 357 -37.67 0.22 20.64
N VAL A 358 -38.68 0.48 21.46
CA VAL A 358 -38.99 1.83 21.97
C VAL A 358 -39.33 1.81 23.46
N ASP A 359 -39.34 2.99 24.08
CA ASP A 359 -40.06 3.22 25.32
C ASP A 359 -41.56 3.48 25.02
N PRO A 360 -42.49 2.60 25.44
CA PRO A 360 -43.93 2.76 25.17
C PRO A 360 -44.55 4.05 25.71
N SER A 361 -43.94 4.69 26.71
CA SER A 361 -44.39 5.99 27.24
C SER A 361 -44.07 7.17 26.32
N VAL A 362 -43.11 6.99 25.40
CA VAL A 362 -42.68 8.01 24.43
C VAL A 362 -43.23 7.72 23.03
N ILE A 363 -43.16 6.46 22.58
CA ILE A 363 -43.74 5.99 21.32
C ILE A 363 -44.57 4.73 21.64
N PRO A 364 -45.91 4.78 21.54
CA PRO A 364 -46.75 3.62 21.81
C PRO A 364 -46.41 2.43 20.90
N LEU A 365 -46.44 1.21 21.45
CA LEU A 365 -46.29 0.00 20.65
C LEU A 365 -47.40 -0.09 19.59
N GLY A 366 -47.04 -0.57 18.40
CA GLY A 366 -47.90 -0.60 17.21
C GLY A 366 -47.82 0.67 16.35
N SER A 367 -47.18 1.75 16.82
CA SER A 367 -47.02 2.97 16.01
C SER A 367 -46.20 2.72 14.74
N LYS A 368 -46.60 3.33 13.64
CA LYS A 368 -45.78 3.42 12.43
C LYS A 368 -44.86 4.64 12.54
N VAL A 369 -43.59 4.47 12.22
CA VAL A 369 -42.60 5.53 12.32
C VAL A 369 -41.74 5.60 11.06
N TYR A 370 -41.17 6.76 10.79
CA TYR A 370 -40.05 6.91 9.87
C TYR A 370 -38.81 7.28 10.68
N VAL A 371 -37.75 6.49 10.54
CA VAL A 371 -36.46 6.73 11.20
C VAL A 371 -35.45 7.19 10.15
N GLU A 372 -34.90 8.38 10.33
CA GLU A 372 -33.90 8.94 9.43
C GLU A 372 -32.71 7.99 9.23
N GLY A 373 -32.41 7.68 7.97
CA GLY A 373 -31.35 6.74 7.58
C GLY A 373 -31.69 5.24 7.72
N TYR A 374 -32.81 4.88 8.36
CA TYR A 374 -33.25 3.48 8.51
C TYR A 374 -34.53 3.15 7.71
N GLY A 375 -35.41 4.15 7.54
CA GLY A 375 -36.65 4.04 6.76
C GLY A 375 -37.91 3.88 7.61
N TYR A 376 -39.00 3.45 6.97
CA TYR A 376 -40.27 3.15 7.64
C TYR A 376 -40.15 1.90 8.52
N ALA A 377 -40.68 1.97 9.73
CA ALA A 377 -40.62 0.89 10.69
C ALA A 377 -41.87 0.86 11.60
N VAL A 378 -42.05 -0.25 12.29
CA VAL A 378 -43.08 -0.42 13.32
C VAL A 378 -42.42 -0.42 14.69
N ALA A 379 -42.99 0.34 15.63
CA ALA A 379 -42.65 0.26 17.06
C ALA A 379 -43.22 -1.05 17.63
N GLY A 380 -42.47 -2.15 17.47
CA GLY A 380 -42.96 -3.51 17.74
C GLY A 380 -42.25 -4.20 18.91
N ASP A 381 -41.25 -3.56 19.52
CA ASP A 381 -40.42 -4.18 20.53
C ASP A 381 -40.13 -3.25 21.72
N THR A 382 -39.63 -3.84 22.80
CA THR A 382 -39.15 -3.10 23.99
C THR A 382 -37.85 -3.73 24.47
N GLY A 383 -36.91 -2.92 24.95
CA GLY A 383 -35.66 -3.40 25.52
C GLY A 383 -35.44 -2.84 26.92
N GLY A 384 -34.86 -3.63 27.83
CA GLY A 384 -34.59 -3.19 29.20
C GLY A 384 -33.61 -2.02 29.34
N ALA A 385 -32.93 -1.64 28.25
CA ALA A 385 -32.04 -0.48 28.19
C ALA A 385 -32.56 0.63 27.24
N ILE A 386 -33.82 0.52 26.79
CA ILE A 386 -34.48 1.43 25.85
C ILE A 386 -35.56 2.21 26.60
N HIS A 387 -35.14 3.32 27.20
CA HIS A 387 -35.97 4.22 28.01
C HIS A 387 -35.82 5.66 27.54
N GLY A 388 -36.89 6.44 27.59
CA GLY A 388 -36.94 7.83 27.16
C GLY A 388 -36.72 8.00 25.65
N ASN A 389 -35.90 9.00 25.27
CA ASN A 389 -35.61 9.33 23.87
C ASN A 389 -34.53 8.42 23.26
N LYS A 390 -34.69 7.10 23.41
CA LYS A 390 -33.80 6.09 22.86
C LYS A 390 -34.59 5.05 22.09
N ILE A 391 -34.04 4.59 20.97
CA ILE A 391 -34.60 3.50 20.16
C ILE A 391 -33.50 2.49 19.83
N ASP A 392 -33.91 1.25 19.55
CA ASP A 392 -33.04 0.22 19.00
C ASP A 392 -33.62 -0.28 17.69
N VAL A 393 -32.88 -0.19 16.58
CA VAL A 393 -33.40 -0.63 15.27
C VAL A 393 -33.04 -2.10 15.03
N PHE A 394 -34.00 -2.88 14.56
CA PHE A 394 -33.74 -4.26 14.19
C PHE A 394 -32.93 -4.35 12.89
N ILE A 395 -31.79 -5.02 12.94
CA ILE A 395 -30.98 -5.30 11.76
C ILE A 395 -30.72 -6.82 11.68
N PRO A 396 -30.94 -7.47 10.53
CA PRO A 396 -30.89 -8.93 10.46
C PRO A 396 -29.48 -9.50 10.64
N THR A 397 -28.46 -8.78 10.20
CA THR A 397 -27.07 -9.23 10.23
C THR A 397 -26.24 -8.41 11.20
N LYS A 398 -25.32 -9.10 11.88
CA LYS A 398 -24.41 -8.47 12.86
C LYS A 398 -23.51 -7.41 12.21
N SER A 399 -23.05 -7.66 10.99
CA SER A 399 -22.23 -6.71 10.23
C SER A 399 -22.97 -5.39 9.97
N ALA A 400 -24.21 -5.45 9.49
CA ALA A 400 -25.00 -4.25 9.24
C ALA A 400 -25.41 -3.53 10.54
N ALA A 401 -25.59 -4.26 11.65
CA ALA A 401 -25.84 -3.66 12.97
C ALA A 401 -24.61 -2.87 13.47
N TYR A 402 -23.39 -3.39 13.25
CA TYR A 402 -22.17 -2.65 13.56
C TYR A 402 -21.96 -1.44 12.66
N ALA A 403 -22.29 -1.54 11.36
CA ALA A 403 -22.24 -0.42 10.43
C ALA A 403 -23.26 0.68 10.81
N TRP A 404 -24.41 0.30 11.38
CA TRP A 404 -25.34 1.26 11.97
C TRP A 404 -24.72 1.99 13.16
N GLY A 405 -24.08 1.26 14.08
CA GLY A 405 -23.42 1.85 15.23
C GLY A 405 -24.37 2.66 16.13
N ASN A 406 -23.82 3.59 16.89
CA ASN A 406 -24.59 4.48 17.76
C ASN A 406 -24.68 5.87 17.13
N ARG A 407 -25.89 6.35 16.90
CA ARG A 407 -26.10 7.65 16.24
C ARG A 407 -27.37 8.33 16.76
N THR A 408 -27.42 9.64 16.64
CA THR A 408 -28.66 10.39 16.86
C THR A 408 -29.44 10.44 15.55
N VAL A 409 -30.72 10.07 15.59
CA VAL A 409 -31.61 10.07 14.43
C VAL A 409 -32.87 10.84 14.73
N LYS A 410 -33.44 11.45 13.70
CA LYS A 410 -34.80 11.97 13.75
C LYS A 410 -35.80 10.84 13.53
N VAL A 411 -36.74 10.69 14.45
CA VAL A 411 -37.86 9.75 14.37
C VAL A 411 -39.15 10.53 14.18
N THR A 412 -39.88 10.23 13.12
CA THR A 412 -41.19 10.81 12.83
C THR A 412 -42.26 9.77 13.15
N VAL A 413 -43.07 10.02 14.19
CA VAL A 413 -44.22 9.17 14.52
C VAL A 413 -45.37 9.53 13.60
N LEU A 414 -45.78 8.58 12.78
CA LEU A 414 -46.81 8.77 11.77
C LEU A 414 -48.21 8.69 12.41
N PRO A 415 -49.19 9.48 11.92
CA PRO A 415 -50.54 9.54 12.46
C PRO A 415 -51.34 8.25 12.26
#